data_AF-A0A412FV25-F1
#
_entry.id   AF-A0A412FV25-F1
#
_cell.length_a   1.000
_cell.length_b   1.000
_cell.length_c   1.000
_cell.angle_alpha   90.00
_cell.angle_beta   90.00
_cell.angle_gamma   90.00
#
_symmetry.space_group_name_H-M   'P 1'
#
loop_
_entity.id
_entity.type
_entity.pdbx_description
1 polymer ?
#
loop_
_entity_poly.entity_id
_entity_poly.type
_entity_poly.pdbx_seq_one_letter_code
_entity_poly.pdbx_strand_id
1 'polypeptide(L)' 'MGQKEKQKQAAWTEAKRRCRLSVKEIEMAKQLGMTPKSLIKNIPAPSQSWKLPVKDWIRSLYFEKFGVDEEDGLPF' A
#
# COMPACT_ATOMS: atom_id res chain seq x y z
N MET A 1 -18.73 -6.66 -19.92
CA MET A 1 -17.57 -6.41 -19.05
C MET A 1 -18.05 -5.54 -17.89
N GLY A 2 -18.02 -5.96 -16.62
CA GLY A 2 -18.60 -5.09 -15.57
C GLY A 2 -18.52 -5.56 -14.11
N GLN A 3 -18.43 -6.86 -13.84
CA GLN A 3 -18.39 -7.36 -12.45
C GLN A 3 -16.96 -7.38 -11.87
N LYS A 4 -15.96 -7.71 -12.70
CA LYS A 4 -14.56 -7.85 -12.28
C LYS A 4 -13.94 -6.51 -11.87
N GLU A 5 -14.22 -5.44 -12.61
CA GLU A 5 -13.77 -4.08 -12.32
C GLU A 5 -14.37 -3.56 -11.00
N LYS A 6 -15.67 -3.78 -10.81
CA LYS A 6 -16.39 -3.38 -9.58
C LYS A 6 -15.84 -4.10 -8.34
N GLN A 7 -15.53 -5.38 -8.46
CA GLN A 7 -14.88 -6.15 -7.38
C GLN A 7 -13.47 -5.64 -7.08
N LYS A 8 -12.70 -5.27 -8.11
CA LYS A 8 -11.36 -4.70 -7.95
C LYS A 8 -11.42 -3.35 -7.22
N GLN A 9 -12.34 -2.47 -7.62
CA GLN A 9 -12.55 -1.18 -6.97
C GLN A 9 -12.92 -1.35 -5.49
N ALA A 10 -13.90 -2.22 -5.20
CA ALA A 10 -14.32 -2.53 -3.83
C ALA A 10 -13.17 -3.09 -2.97
N ALA A 11 -12.34 -3.97 -3.55
CA ALA A 11 -11.19 -4.52 -2.86
C ALA A 11 -10.14 -3.44 -2.51
N TRP A 12 -9.88 -2.49 -3.42
CA TRP A 12 -8.98 -1.36 -3.14
C TRP A 12 -9.54 -0.42 -2.06
N THR A 13 -10.85 -0.15 -2.09
CA THR A 13 -11.52 0.63 -1.03
C THR A 13 -11.35 -0.04 0.34
N GLU A 14 -11.57 -1.35 0.42
CA GLU A 14 -11.43 -2.07 1.68
C GLU A 14 -9.97 -2.16 2.14
N ALA A 15 -9.02 -2.38 1.22
CA ALA A 15 -7.60 -2.37 1.54
C ALA A 15 -7.15 -1.01 2.09
N LYS A 16 -7.60 0.09 1.46
CA LYS A 16 -7.34 1.46 1.92
C LYS A 16 -7.83 1.64 3.36
N ARG A 17 -9.06 1.21 3.66
CA ARG A 17 -9.67 1.32 4.99
C ARG A 17 -8.94 0.49 6.03
N ARG A 18 -8.67 -0.79 5.76
CA ARG A 18 -8.03 -1.71 6.72
C ARG A 18 -6.56 -1.38 6.97
N CYS A 19 -5.84 -1.00 5.93
CA CYS A 19 -4.41 -0.70 6.00
C CYS A 19 -4.13 0.78 6.32
N ARG A 20 -5.18 1.59 6.52
CA ARG A 20 -5.10 3.04 6.80
C ARG A 20 -4.24 3.80 5.78
N LEU A 21 -4.45 3.51 4.49
CA LEU A 21 -3.67 4.09 3.39
C LEU A 21 -4.29 5.39 2.87
N SER A 22 -3.43 6.33 2.49
CA SER A 22 -3.73 7.53 1.70
C SER A 22 -3.83 7.20 0.21
N VAL A 23 -4.27 8.17 -0.60
CA VAL A 23 -4.31 7.99 -2.06
C VAL A 23 -2.90 7.77 -2.63
N LYS A 24 -1.91 8.54 -2.15
CA LYS A 24 -0.51 8.42 -2.56
C LYS A 24 0.05 7.01 -2.31
N GLU A 25 -0.22 6.42 -1.15
CA GLU A 25 0.25 5.05 -0.85
C GLU A 25 -0.44 3.98 -1.69
N ILE A 26 -1.69 4.18 -2.09
CA ILE A 26 -2.40 3.28 -3.01
C ILE A 26 -1.77 3.35 -4.40
N GLU A 27 -1.35 4.53 -4.86
CA GLU A 27 -0.63 4.71 -6.13
C GLU A 27 0.75 4.05 -6.09
N MET A 28 1.52 4.30 -5.03
CA MET A 28 2.81 3.62 -4.79
C MET A 28 2.66 2.10 -4.82
N ALA A 29 1.66 1.56 -4.10
CA ALA A 29 1.40 0.12 -4.07
C ALA A 29 1.06 -0.43 -5.46
N LYS A 30 0.29 0.31 -6.28
CA LYS A 30 0.00 -0.07 -7.66
C LYS A 30 1.24 -0.06 -8.55
N GLN A 31 2.11 0.94 -8.43
CA GLN A 31 3.39 1.01 -9.16
C GLN A 31 4.37 -0.10 -8.75
N LEU A 32 4.27 -0.56 -7.50
CA LEU A 32 4.97 -1.74 -7.00
C LEU A 32 4.35 -3.07 -7.48
N GLY A 33 3.22 -3.04 -8.19
CA GLY A 33 2.52 -4.25 -8.65
C GLY A 33 1.76 -4.98 -7.54
N MET A 34 1.52 -4.34 -6.39
CA MET A 34 0.77 -4.93 -5.30
C MET A 34 -0.72 -5.00 -5.62
N THR A 35 -1.40 -5.92 -4.94
CA THR A 35 -2.85 -6.12 -5.07
C THR A 35 -3.54 -5.78 -3.76
N PRO A 36 -4.83 -5.39 -3.78
CA PRO A 36 -5.54 -5.05 -2.54
C PRO A 36 -5.61 -6.26 -1.58
N LYS A 37 -5.66 -7.48 -2.13
CA LYS A 37 -5.62 -8.71 -1.34
C LYS A 37 -4.26 -8.91 -0.64
N SER A 38 -3.15 -8.62 -1.30
CA SER A 38 -1.82 -8.75 -0.68
C SER A 38 -1.62 -7.73 0.44
N LEU A 39 -2.17 -6.51 0.30
CA LEU A 39 -2.12 -5.50 1.36
C LEU A 39 -2.86 -5.96 2.61
N ILE A 40 -4.10 -6.43 2.46
CA ILE A 40 -4.92 -6.91 3.60
C ILE A 40 -4.27 -8.11 4.29
N LYS A 41 -3.67 -9.03 3.52
CA LYS A 41 -2.98 -10.20 4.08
C LYS A 41 -1.73 -9.84 4.89
N ASN A 42 -1.12 -8.68 4.64
CA ASN A 42 0.09 -8.23 5.32
C ASN A 42 -0.16 -7.31 6.52
N ILE A 43 -1.42 -7.13 6.94
CA ILE A 43 -1.72 -6.39 8.17
C ILE A 43 -1.11 -7.16 9.35
N PRO A 44 -0.18 -6.55 10.12
CA PRO A 44 0.45 -7.22 11.25
C PRO A 44 -0.57 -7.47 12.36
N ALA A 45 -0.51 -8.66 12.96
CA ALA A 45 -1.22 -8.98 14.19
C ALA A 45 -0.48 -8.38 15.40
N PRO A 46 -1.13 -8.20 16.57
CA PRO A 46 -0.47 -7.67 17.77
C PRO A 46 0.77 -8.47 18.21
N SER A 47 0.81 -9.77 17.92
CA SER A 47 1.97 -10.63 18.20
C SER A 47 3.12 -10.49 17.21
N GLN A 48 2.93 -9.81 16.07
CA GLN A 48 3.93 -9.63 15.01
C GLN A 48 4.56 -8.23 15.06
N SER A 49 5.12 -7.86 16.21
CA SER A 49 5.74 -6.54 16.44
C SER A 49 6.95 -6.26 15.55
N TRP A 50 7.58 -7.30 14.99
CA TRP A 50 8.70 -7.17 14.06
C TRP A 50 8.28 -6.79 12.63
N LYS A 51 6.97 -6.81 12.32
CA LYS A 51 6.47 -6.40 11.00
C LYS A 51 6.11 -4.93 11.00
N LEU A 52 6.57 -4.22 9.98
CA LEU A 52 6.14 -2.85 9.74
C LEU A 52 4.64 -2.80 9.40
N PRO A 53 3.93 -1.73 9.79
CA PRO A 53 2.61 -1.44 9.25
C PRO A 53 2.65 -1.40 7.72
N VAL A 54 1.57 -1.86 7.08
CA VAL A 54 1.48 -1.95 5.61
C VAL A 54 1.79 -0.61 4.92
N LYS A 55 1.38 0.49 5.54
CA LYS A 55 1.69 1.86 5.11
C LYS A 55 3.20 2.10 4.96
N ASP A 56 3.94 1.83 6.02
CA ASP A 56 5.38 2.09 6.07
C ASP A 56 6.14 1.12 5.17
N TRP A 57 5.67 -0.13 5.12
CA TRP A 57 6.23 -1.14 4.21
C TRP A 57 6.11 -0.75 2.72
N ILE A 58 4.95 -0.23 2.28
CA ILE A 58 4.78 0.28 0.90
C ILE A 58 5.79 1.39 0.63
N ARG A 59 5.93 2.34 1.55
CA ARG A 59 6.83 3.49 1.40
C ARG A 59 8.29 3.04 1.30
N SER A 60 8.72 2.10 2.17
CA SER A 60 10.07 1.55 2.15
C SER A 60 10.38 0.86 0.82
N LEU A 61 9.47 0.00 0.33
CA LEU A 61 9.65 -0.68 -0.95
C LEU A 61 9.62 0.28 -2.15
N TYR A 62 8.78 1.31 -2.07
CA TYR A 62 8.72 2.33 -3.11
C TYR A 62 10.04 3.10 -3.19
N PHE A 63 10.55 3.54 -2.04
CA PHE A 63 11.84 4.21 -1.93
C PHE A 63 13.00 3.33 -2.42
N GLU A 64 13.02 2.05 -2.06
CA GLU A 64 14.05 1.11 -2.51
C GLU A 64 14.05 0.93 -4.03
N LYS A 65 12.86 0.91 -4.65
CA LYS A 65 12.71 0.64 -6.09
C LYS A 65 12.89 1.89 -6.96
N PHE A 66 12.39 3.03 -6.52
CA PHE A 66 12.31 4.25 -7.33
C PHE A 66 13.18 5.39 -6.80
N GLY A 67 13.75 5.26 -5.61
CA GLY A 67 14.47 6.34 -4.93
C GLY A 67 13.53 7.42 -4.39
N VAL A 68 14.11 8.58 -4.09
CA VAL A 68 13.40 9.84 -3.81
C VAL A 68 13.13 10.54 -5.14
N ASP A 69 11.90 11.03 -5.35
CA ASP A 69 11.70 12.15 -6.26
C ASP A 69 12.52 13.33 -5.70
N GLU A 70 13.41 13.87 -6.53
CA GLU A 70 14.49 14.80 -6.21
C GLU A 70 14.02 16.20 -5.72
N GLU A 71 12.72 16.45 -5.60
CA GLU A 71 12.15 17.79 -5.34
C GLU A 71 11.21 17.81 -4.12
N ASP A 72 11.74 17.44 -2.95
CA ASP A 72 11.14 17.87 -1.66
C ASP A 72 12.07 17.63 -0.46
N GLY A 73 13.19 16.92 -0.59
CA GLY A 73 14.30 16.91 0.38
C GLY A 73 13.94 16.57 1.84
N LEU A 74 12.74 16.09 2.11
CA LEU A 74 12.23 15.90 3.46
C LEU A 74 11.80 14.44 3.65
N PRO A 75 12.48 13.69 4.53
CA PRO A 75 11.85 12.52 5.12
C PRO A 75 10.64 12.99 5.94
N PHE A 76 9.57 12.18 5.93
CA PHE A 76 8.46 12.35 6.86
C PHE A 76 8.90 12.10 8.31
#